data_AF-A0A2H5VIC2-F1
#
_entry.id   AF-A0A2H5VIC2-F1
#
_cell.length_a   1.000
_cell.length_b   1.000
_cell.length_c   1.000
_cell.angle_alpha   90.00
_cell.angle_beta   90.00
_cell.angle_gamma   90.00
#
_symmetry.space_group_name_H-M   'P 1'
#
loop_
_entity.id
_entity.type
_entity.pdbx_description
1 polymer ?
#
loop_
_entity_poly.entity_id
_entity_poly.type
_entity_poly.pdbx_seq_one_letter_code
_entity_poly.pdbx_strand_id
1 'polypeptide(L)'
;MLNHLNYSYKNFSRYRDVSAAQAEGYRPVGAFVAGLGQVYLSEKILNAPLALATPPLLLYDSAQKLVGVRYVAFKPDEGRLFGFSVESWPKVGAAFVLTIWLVPNPNGPFAASNPAVK
;
A
#
# COMPACT_ATOMS: atom_id res chain seq x y z
N MET A 1 23.44 6.61 -9.91
CA MET A 1 22.50 6.75 -8.78
C MET A 1 21.10 6.49 -9.34
N LEU A 2 20.55 5.28 -9.17
CA LEU A 2 19.16 5.03 -9.58
C LEU A 2 18.28 5.90 -8.67
N ASN A 3 17.61 6.91 -9.23
CA ASN A 3 16.56 7.62 -8.51
C ASN A 3 15.44 6.60 -8.26
N HIS A 4 15.41 6.00 -7.07
CA HIS A 4 14.37 5.05 -6.66
C HIS A 4 12.96 5.66 -6.82
N LEU A 5 12.84 6.97 -6.64
CA LEU A 5 11.63 7.76 -6.95
C LEU A 5 11.20 7.65 -8.41
N ASN A 6 12.13 7.64 -9.38
CA ASN A 6 11.81 7.50 -10.80
C ASN A 6 11.34 6.08 -11.17
N TYR A 7 11.87 5.04 -10.51
CA TYR A 7 11.43 3.66 -10.74
C TYR A 7 10.00 3.46 -10.21
N SER A 8 9.73 3.91 -8.98
CA SER A 8 8.42 3.75 -8.34
C SER A 8 7.34 4.60 -9.01
N TYR A 9 7.65 5.84 -9.38
CA TYR A 9 6.67 6.74 -10.00
C TYR A 9 6.23 6.29 -11.39
N LYS A 10 7.13 5.66 -12.17
CA LYS A 10 6.81 5.15 -13.50
C LYS A 10 5.96 3.88 -13.42
N ASN A 11 6.31 2.96 -12.53
CA ASN A 11 5.64 1.66 -12.38
C ASN A 11 4.23 1.75 -11.79
N PHE A 12 3.98 2.71 -10.89
CA PHE A 12 2.66 2.87 -10.26
C PHE A 12 1.81 3.98 -10.89
N SER A 13 2.25 4.56 -12.01
CA SER A 13 1.57 5.67 -12.68
C SER A 13 0.11 5.35 -13.07
N ARG A 14 -0.19 4.09 -13.44
CA ARG A 14 -1.55 3.61 -13.73
C ARG A 14 -2.51 3.71 -12.55
N TYR A 15 -2.00 3.74 -11.32
CA TYR A 15 -2.78 3.81 -10.09
C TYR A 15 -2.89 5.24 -9.53
N ARG A 16 -2.43 6.27 -10.25
CA ARG A 16 -2.54 7.66 -9.77
C ARG A 16 -3.97 8.08 -9.49
N ASP A 17 -4.89 7.59 -10.33
CA ASP A 17 -6.32 7.75 -10.14
C ASP A 17 -6.88 6.51 -9.43
N VAL A 18 -7.63 6.75 -8.36
CA VAL A 18 -8.27 5.67 -7.59
C VAL A 18 -9.27 4.87 -8.41
N SER A 19 -9.92 5.49 -9.41
CA SER A 19 -10.89 4.83 -10.27
C SER A 19 -10.23 3.73 -11.12
N ALA A 20 -9.00 3.95 -11.57
CA ALA A 20 -8.22 2.95 -12.31
C ALA A 20 -7.87 1.75 -11.40
N ALA A 21 -7.49 2.00 -10.15
CA ALA A 21 -7.30 0.93 -9.17
C ALA A 21 -8.60 0.17 -8.89
N GLN A 22 -9.72 0.87 -8.72
CA GLN A 22 -11.02 0.23 -8.50
C GLN A 22 -11.46 -0.64 -9.68
N ALA A 23 -11.18 -0.21 -10.92
CA ALA A 23 -11.43 -1.00 -12.13
C ALA A 23 -10.58 -2.28 -12.18
N GLU A 24 -9.37 -2.26 -11.62
CA GLU A 24 -8.51 -3.44 -11.45
C GLU A 24 -8.90 -4.31 -10.22
N GLY A 25 -9.97 -3.96 -9.50
CA GLY A 25 -10.53 -4.74 -8.40
C GLY A 25 -10.02 -4.38 -7.01
N TYR A 26 -9.31 -3.25 -6.87
CA TYR A 26 -8.94 -2.75 -5.55
C TYR A 26 -10.16 -2.16 -4.83
N ARG A 27 -10.32 -2.48 -3.55
CA ARG A 27 -11.42 -2.00 -2.71
C ARG A 27 -10.89 -1.23 -1.50
N PRO A 28 -11.56 -0.15 -1.05
CA PRO A 28 -11.16 0.54 0.16
C PRO A 28 -11.31 -0.39 1.37
N VAL A 29 -10.34 -0.37 2.28
CA VAL A 29 -10.37 -1.14 3.52
C VAL A 29 -10.25 -0.20 4.70
N GLY A 30 -11.21 -0.30 5.62
CA GLY A 30 -11.28 0.56 6.80
C GLY A 30 -11.47 2.05 6.47
N ALA A 31 -11.40 2.87 7.50
CA ALA A 31 -11.46 4.32 7.37
C ALA A 31 -10.11 4.92 6.97
N PHE A 32 -10.13 6.17 6.49
CA PHE A 32 -8.93 6.97 6.32
C PHE A 32 -8.19 7.12 7.66
N VAL A 33 -6.88 6.88 7.65
CA VAL A 33 -6.03 7.01 8.84
C VAL A 33 -5.01 8.12 8.60
N ALA A 34 -4.95 9.13 9.47
CA ALA A 34 -3.92 10.16 9.42
C ALA A 34 -2.52 9.51 9.51
N GLY A 35 -1.56 9.92 8.68
CA GLY A 35 -0.27 9.22 8.58
C GLY A 35 -0.26 8.01 7.65
N LEU A 36 -1.39 7.56 7.13
CA LEU A 36 -1.45 6.40 6.23
C LEU A 36 -2.25 6.64 4.96
N GLY A 37 -3.36 7.36 5.08
CA GLY A 37 -4.28 7.63 4.00
C GLY A 37 -5.47 6.66 4.01
N GLN A 38 -6.23 6.65 2.92
CA GLN A 38 -7.17 5.59 2.63
C GLN A 38 -6.42 4.43 2.00
N VAL A 39 -6.57 3.25 2.60
CA VAL A 39 -5.99 2.01 2.07
C VAL A 39 -6.95 1.39 1.07
N TYR A 40 -6.43 0.97 -0.07
CA TYR A 40 -7.11 0.15 -1.06
C TYR A 40 -6.38 -1.18 -1.22
N LEU A 41 -7.10 -2.28 -1.12
CA LEU A 41 -6.58 -3.65 -1.17
C LEU A 41 -7.12 -4.38 -2.40
N SER A 42 -6.26 -5.14 -3.08
CA SER A 42 -6.71 -6.19 -4.00
C SER A 42 -6.43 -7.56 -3.38
N GLU A 43 -7.48 -8.28 -2.99
CA GLU A 43 -7.34 -9.63 -2.44
C GLU A 43 -6.74 -10.61 -3.45
N LYS A 44 -7.08 -10.45 -4.73
CA LYS A 44 -6.53 -11.27 -5.81
C LYS A 44 -5.01 -11.14 -5.88
N ILE A 45 -4.48 -9.92 -5.73
CA ILE A 45 -3.04 -9.64 -5.79
C ILE A 45 -2.38 -9.99 -4.47
N LEU A 46 -3.03 -9.67 -3.34
CA LEU A 46 -2.56 -10.07 -2.02
C LEU A 46 -2.29 -11.56 -1.98
N ASN A 47 -3.17 -12.36 -2.61
CA ASN A 47 -3.07 -13.81 -2.62
C ASN A 47 -2.22 -14.44 -3.74
N ALA A 48 -1.50 -13.63 -4.52
CA ALA A 48 -0.70 -14.07 -5.65
C ALA A 48 0.80 -14.10 -5.31
N PRO A 49 1.63 -14.80 -6.11
CA PRO A 49 3.08 -14.64 -6.04
C PRO A 49 3.49 -13.17 -6.15
N LEU A 50 4.50 -12.77 -5.37
CA LEU A 50 4.94 -11.37 -5.26
C LEU A 50 5.31 -10.80 -6.64
N ALA A 51 4.61 -9.73 -7.05
CA ALA A 51 4.92 -8.96 -8.25
C ALA A 51 5.16 -7.48 -7.90
N LEU A 52 6.40 -7.02 -8.04
CA LEU A 52 6.80 -5.65 -7.64
C LEU A 52 6.14 -4.51 -8.44
N ALA A 53 5.56 -4.82 -9.61
CA ALA A 53 4.85 -3.84 -10.43
C ALA A 53 3.36 -3.73 -10.08
N THR A 54 2.85 -4.66 -9.27
CA THR A 54 1.42 -4.78 -8.94
C THR A 54 1.29 -4.98 -7.43
N PRO A 55 1.35 -3.89 -6.65
CA PRO A 55 1.35 -3.97 -5.20
C PRO A 55 -0.04 -4.39 -4.69
N PRO A 56 -0.14 -5.23 -3.65
CA PRO A 56 -1.44 -5.65 -3.14
C PRO A 56 -2.20 -4.53 -2.44
N LEU A 57 -1.50 -3.51 -1.91
CA LEU A 57 -2.09 -2.37 -1.25
C LEU A 57 -1.63 -1.04 -1.87
N LEU A 58 -2.59 -0.14 -2.06
CA LEU A 58 -2.41 1.23 -2.52
C LEU A 58 -2.85 2.21 -1.42
N LEU A 59 -2.13 3.31 -1.27
CA LEU A 59 -2.38 4.33 -0.26
C LEU A 59 -2.73 5.65 -0.94
N TYR A 60 -3.88 6.21 -0.60
CA TYR A 60 -4.37 7.48 -1.17
C TYR A 60 -4.53 8.55 -0.09
N ASP A 61 -4.22 9.79 -0.43
CA ASP A 61 -4.52 10.93 0.45
C ASP A 61 -6.01 11.33 0.41
N SER A 62 -6.37 12.37 1.17
CA SER A 62 -7.75 12.87 1.23
C SER A 62 -8.23 13.49 -0.09
N ALA A 63 -7.32 13.78 -1.01
CA ALA A 63 -7.61 14.23 -2.37
C ALA A 63 -7.59 13.07 -3.39
N GLN A 64 -7.59 11.81 -2.91
CA GLN A 64 -7.53 10.60 -3.71
C GLN A 64 -6.32 10.52 -4.66
N LYS A 65 -5.19 11.10 -4.25
CA LYS A 65 -3.92 10.93 -4.96
C LYS A 65 -3.12 9.80 -4.36
N LEU A 66 -2.51 8.97 -5.22
CA LEU A 66 -1.64 7.89 -4.78
C LEU A 66 -0.39 8.46 -4.09
N VAL A 67 -0.21 8.14 -2.81
CA VAL A 67 0.91 8.62 -1.98
C VAL A 67 1.89 7.53 -1.60
N GLY A 68 1.49 6.26 -1.70
CA GLY A 68 2.33 5.14 -1.35
C GLY A 68 1.73 3.82 -1.78
N VAL A 69 2.56 2.77 -1.70
CA VAL A 69 2.14 1.39 -1.92
C VAL A 69 2.68 0.51 -0.81
N ARG A 70 2.00 -0.61 -0.56
CA ARG A 70 2.42 -1.56 0.48
C ARG A 70 2.46 -2.98 -0.04
N TYR A 71 3.49 -3.69 0.42
CA TYR A 71 3.60 -5.14 0.34
C TYR A 71 3.49 -5.70 1.74
N VAL A 72 2.74 -6.78 1.88
CA VAL A 72 2.49 -7.41 3.18
C VAL A 72 2.87 -8.87 3.07
N ALA A 73 3.67 -9.34 4.04
CA ALA A 73 3.96 -10.74 4.27
C ALA A 73 3.57 -11.08 5.71
N PHE A 74 2.82 -12.14 5.93
CA PHE A 74 2.38 -12.53 7.27
C PHE A 74 3.38 -13.51 7.89
N LYS A 75 3.48 -13.52 9.23
CA LYS A 75 4.28 -14.54 9.91
C LYS A 75 3.62 -15.91 9.73
N PRO A 76 4.36 -16.92 9.27
CA PRO A 76 3.81 -18.25 8.96
C PRO A 76 3.29 -19.02 10.18
N ASP A 77 3.67 -18.59 11.39
CA ASP A 77 3.36 -19.23 12.67
C ASP A 77 1.88 -19.06 13.07
N GLU A 78 1.15 -18.13 12.44
CA GLU A 78 -0.32 -18.05 12.45
C GLU A 78 -0.82 -18.44 11.05
N GLY A 79 -0.74 -19.75 10.80
CA GLY A 79 -0.76 -20.34 9.47
C GLY A 79 -2.02 -20.09 8.64
N ARG A 80 -1.96 -19.10 7.73
CA ARG A 80 -2.48 -19.22 6.36
C ARG A 80 -1.86 -18.18 5.43
N LEU A 81 -1.07 -18.68 4.49
CA LEU A 81 -0.78 -18.04 3.21
C LEU A 81 -1.90 -18.42 2.22
N PHE A 82 -2.60 -17.42 1.67
CA PHE A 82 -3.49 -17.60 0.52
C PHE A 82 -4.62 -18.64 0.73
N GLY A 83 -5.36 -18.52 1.83
CA GLY A 83 -6.44 -19.46 2.21
C GLY A 83 -7.51 -18.95 3.23
N PHE A 84 -8.02 -17.71 3.05
CA PHE A 84 -9.16 -17.01 3.73
C PHE A 84 -9.00 -16.68 5.25
N SER A 85 -9.60 -15.65 5.88
CA SER A 85 -10.57 -14.57 5.55
C SER A 85 -10.02 -13.21 6.03
N VAL A 86 -10.16 -12.13 5.24
CA VAL A 86 -9.62 -10.78 5.55
C VAL A 86 -10.74 -9.83 6.00
N GLU A 87 -11.50 -10.21 7.04
CA GLU A 87 -12.51 -9.32 7.62
C GLU A 87 -11.92 -8.27 8.57
N SER A 88 -10.63 -8.36 8.89
CA SER A 88 -9.95 -7.39 9.77
C SER A 88 -8.50 -7.16 9.39
N TRP A 89 -8.05 -5.90 9.46
CA TRP A 89 -6.64 -5.52 9.40
C TRP A 89 -5.80 -6.35 10.38
N PRO A 90 -4.59 -6.81 10.03
CA PRO A 90 -3.79 -7.63 10.92
C PRO A 90 -3.45 -6.92 12.23
N LYS A 91 -3.41 -7.69 13.32
CA LYS A 91 -2.90 -7.24 14.61
C LYS A 91 -1.43 -6.83 14.47
N VAL A 92 -1.02 -5.80 15.21
CA VAL A 92 0.37 -5.33 15.27
C VAL A 92 1.28 -6.51 15.63
N GLY A 93 2.29 -6.79 14.79
CA GLY A 93 3.26 -7.89 14.99
C GLY A 93 2.98 -9.19 14.23
N ALA A 94 1.80 -9.33 13.61
CA ALA A 94 1.41 -10.50 12.80
C ALA A 94 1.82 -10.41 11.32
N ALA A 95 2.28 -9.24 10.88
CA ALA A 95 2.67 -9.00 9.49
C ALA A 95 3.94 -8.14 9.39
N PHE A 96 4.78 -8.49 8.42
CA PHE A 96 5.83 -7.64 7.88
C PHE A 96 5.24 -6.79 6.76
N VAL A 97 5.38 -5.47 6.88
CA VAL A 97 4.85 -4.51 5.91
C VAL A 97 5.99 -3.70 5.34
N LEU A 98 6.20 -3.78 4.02
CA LEU A 98 7.08 -2.88 3.30
C LEU A 98 6.24 -1.75 2.72
N THR A 99 6.44 -0.53 3.20
CA THR A 99 5.81 0.67 2.64
C THR A 99 6.78 1.41 1.74
N ILE A 100 6.37 1.69 0.50
CA ILE A 100 7.10 2.54 -0.42
C ILE A 100 6.30 3.83 -0.60
N TRP A 101 6.81 4.92 -0.07
CA TRP A 101 6.21 6.25 -0.26
C TRP A 101 6.60 6.84 -1.61
N LEU A 102 5.63 7.43 -2.29
CA LEU A 102 5.79 8.02 -3.62
C LEU A 102 5.79 9.55 -3.61
N VAL A 103 5.59 10.15 -2.43
CA VAL A 103 5.57 11.60 -2.24
C VAL A 103 6.66 12.04 -1.26
N PRO A 104 7.44 13.09 -1.56
CA PRO A 104 8.22 13.80 -0.56
C PRO A 104 7.24 14.64 0.27
N ASN A 105 7.06 14.31 1.55
CA ASN A 105 6.05 14.99 2.38
C ASN A 105 6.58 15.41 3.75
N PRO A 106 7.52 16.38 3.82
CA PRO A 106 8.23 16.72 5.05
C PRO A 106 7.35 17.33 6.15
N ASN A 107 6.27 18.03 5.78
CA ASN A 107 5.40 18.73 6.73
C ASN A 107 3.93 18.31 6.64
N GLY A 108 3.59 17.38 5.75
CA GLY A 108 2.19 16.98 5.55
C GLY A 108 1.81 15.74 6.38
N PRO A 109 0.59 15.22 6.17
CA PRO A 109 0.00 14.21 7.04
C PRO A 109 0.79 12.90 7.11
N PHE A 110 1.69 12.62 6.17
CA PHE A 110 2.53 11.41 6.10
C PHE A 110 3.95 11.62 6.62
N ALA A 111 4.28 12.80 7.15
CA ALA A 111 5.63 13.15 7.58
C ALA A 111 6.18 12.15 8.62
N ALA A 112 5.41 11.83 9.65
CA ALA A 112 5.82 10.94 10.73
C ALA A 112 6.07 9.47 10.29
N SER A 113 5.47 9.05 9.18
CA SER A 113 5.52 7.67 8.67
C SER A 113 6.42 7.51 7.44
N ASN A 114 6.89 8.62 6.86
CA ASN A 114 7.74 8.64 5.69
C ASN A 114 9.22 8.74 6.11
N PRO A 115 10.03 7.69 5.91
CA PRO A 115 11.43 7.68 6.36
C PRO A 115 12.33 8.68 5.60
N ALA A 116 11.83 9.29 4.52
CA ALA A 116 12.53 10.37 3.82
C ALA A 116 12.39 11.72 4.55
N VAL A 117 11.57 11.80 5.60
CA VAL A 117 11.37 12.98 6.44
C VAL A 117 12.13 12.76 7.74
N LYS A 118 13.01 13.71 8.08
CA LYS A 118 13.84 13.71 9.29
C LYS A 118 13.34 14.73 10.29
#